data_AF-A0A538IFH2-F1
#
_entry.id   AF-A0A538IFH2-F1
#
_cell.length_a   1.000
_cell.length_b   1.000
_cell.length_c   1.000
_cell.angle_alpha   90.00
_cell.angle_beta   90.00
_cell.angle_gamma   90.00
#
_symmetry.space_group_name_H-M   'P 1'
#
loop_
_entity.id
_entity.type
_entity.pdbx_description
1 polymer ?
#
loop_
_entity_poly.entity_id
_entity_poly.type
_entity_poly.pdbx_seq_one_letter_code
_entity_poly.pdbx_strand_id
1 'polypeptide(L)' 'MEAHAYYGNQVLRYLAILKAARDFGLSEEEIEAVAGSFDARRTRCAELADAFADLILAHASL' A
#
# COMPACT_ATOMS: atom_id res chain seq x y z
N MET A 1 18.19 20.90 8.12
CA MET A 1 16.92 20.93 7.37
C MET A 1 16.24 19.61 7.68
N GLU A 2 15.57 19.54 8.82
CA GLU A 2 14.81 18.35 9.20
C GLU A 2 13.60 18.29 8.29
N ALA A 3 13.56 17.28 7.42
CA ALA A 3 12.34 16.91 6.75
C ALA A 3 11.34 16.60 7.87
N HIS A 4 10.39 17.50 8.11
CA HIS A 4 9.22 17.23 8.91
C HIS A 4 8.49 16.09 8.21
N ALA A 5 8.90 14.85 8.52
CA ALA A 5 8.20 13.66 8.12
C ALA A 5 6.80 13.86 8.65
N TYR A 6 5.88 14.09 7.72
CA TYR A 6 4.47 14.27 8.01
C TYR A 6 4.05 12.97 8.72
N TYR A 7 4.03 13.00 10.05
CA TYR A 7 3.39 12.01 10.92
C TYR A 7 1.87 12.15 10.71
N GLY A 8 1.44 12.13 9.46
CA GLY A 8 0.06 11.98 9.07
C GLY A 8 -0.43 10.66 9.63
N ASN A 9 -1.70 10.65 10.01
CA ASN A 9 -2.35 9.50 10.60
C ASN A 9 -2.04 8.22 9.79
N GLN A 10 -1.33 7.29 10.41
CA GLN A 10 -0.85 6.05 9.76
C GLN A 10 -2.00 5.21 9.22
N VAL A 11 -3.16 5.26 9.89
CA VAL A 11 -4.37 4.59 9.43
C VAL A 11 -4.87 5.23 8.14
N LEU A 12 -4.91 6.56 8.05
CA LEU A 12 -5.31 7.24 6.81
C LEU A 12 -4.33 6.95 5.67
N ARG A 13 -3.03 6.88 5.96
CA ARG A 13 -2.02 6.53 4.95
C ARG A 13 -2.19 5.08 4.47
N TYR A 14 -2.42 4.14 5.38
CA TYR A 14 -2.72 2.75 5.05
C TYR A 14 -3.98 2.65 4.17
N LEU A 15 -5.08 3.31 4.56
CA LEU A 15 -6.32 3.34 3.79
C LEU A 15 -6.14 3.97 2.41
N ALA A 16 -5.32 5.02 2.29
CA ALA A 16 -5.01 5.65 1.01
C ALA A 16 -4.25 4.69 0.07
N ILE A 17 -3.33 3.89 0.60
CA ILE A 17 -2.61 2.87 -0.17
C ILE A 17 -3.57 1.78 -0.67
N LEU A 18 -4.45 1.27 0.19
CA LEU A 18 -5.48 0.29 -0.23
C LEU A 18 -6.40 0.85 -1.31
N LYS A 19 -6.81 2.12 -1.17
CA LYS A 19 -7.60 2.80 -2.19
C LYS A 19 -6.85 2.89 -3.52
N ALA A 20 -5.58 3.28 -3.49
CA ALA A 20 -4.77 3.38 -4.70
C ALA A 20 -4.65 2.02 -5.40
N ALA A 21 -4.35 0.94 -4.66
CA ALA A 21 -4.29 -0.41 -5.21
C ALA A 21 -5.56 -0.80 -5.99
N ARG A 22 -6.74 -0.48 -5.44
CA ARG A 22 -8.03 -0.69 -6.12
C ARG A 22 -8.19 0.19 -7.36
N ASP A 23 -7.81 1.46 -7.28
CA ASP A 23 -7.88 2.40 -8.40
C ASP A 23 -6.94 1.97 -9.56
N PHE A 24 -5.85 1.24 -9.26
CA PHE A 24 -4.95 0.61 -10.24
C PHE A 24 -5.45 -0.76 -10.75
N GLY A 25 -6.64 -1.20 -10.35
CA GLY A 25 -7.28 -2.39 -10.91
C GLY A 25 -6.98 -3.70 -10.21
N LEU A 26 -6.33 -3.69 -9.04
CA LEU A 26 -6.21 -4.89 -8.22
C LEU A 26 -7.57 -5.29 -7.65
N SER A 27 -7.84 -6.59 -7.62
CA SER A 27 -9.03 -7.18 -7.01
C SER A 27 -8.98 -7.10 -5.49
N GLU A 28 -10.14 -7.25 -4.85
CA GLU A 28 -10.22 -7.29 -3.38
C GLU A 28 -9.41 -8.44 -2.78
N GLU A 29 -9.42 -9.61 -3.43
CA GLU A 29 -8.65 -10.80 -3.02
C GLU A 29 -7.14 -10.56 -3.06
N GLU A 30 -6.64 -9.90 -4.11
CA GLU A 30 -5.23 -9.53 -4.23
C GLU A 30 -4.82 -8.49 -3.18
N ILE A 31 -5.69 -7.50 -2.96
CA ILE A 31 -5.49 -6.47 -1.93
C ILE A 31 -5.42 -7.11 -0.55
N GLU A 32 -6.31 -8.05 -0.23
CA GLU A 32 -6.30 -8.78 1.05
C GLU A 32 -5.06 -9.67 1.20
N ALA A 33 -4.64 -10.37 0.14
CA ALA A 33 -3.47 -11.23 0.17
C ALA A 33 -2.18 -10.44 0.47
N VAL A 34 -2.01 -9.29 -0.19
CA VAL A 34 -0.87 -8.40 0.06
C VAL A 34 -1.02 -7.74 1.43
N ALA A 35 -2.10 -6.99 1.66
CA ALA A 35 -2.28 -6.18 2.86
C ALA A 35 -2.36 -7.00 4.16
N GLY A 36 -2.93 -8.21 4.11
CA GLY A 36 -3.00 -9.12 5.26
C GLY A 36 -1.63 -9.54 5.81
N SER A 37 -0.57 -9.40 4.99
CA SER A 37 0.82 -9.64 5.39
C SER A 37 1.45 -8.44 6.13
N PHE A 38 0.77 -7.28 6.17
CA PHE A 38 1.25 -6.04 6.78
C PHE A 38 0.41 -5.62 8.00
N ASP A 39 1.05 -5.32 9.12
CA ASP A 39 0.37 -4.78 10.30
C ASP A 39 0.16 -3.26 10.14
N ALA A 40 -1.10 -2.85 9.95
CA ALA A 40 -1.50 -1.44 9.83
C ALA A 40 -1.09 -0.57 11.04
N ARG A 41 -0.79 -1.17 12.19
CA ARG A 41 -0.37 -0.48 13.42
C ARG A 41 1.15 -0.33 13.53
N ARG A 42 1.91 -1.04 12.69
CA ARG A 42 3.38 -1.03 12.69
C ARG A 42 3.87 -0.53 11.34
N THR A 43 3.59 0.74 11.05
CA THR A 43 4.36 1.65 10.18
C THR A 43 5.14 1.07 8.98
N ARG A 44 4.59 0.10 8.25
CA ARG A 44 5.19 -0.47 7.01
C ARG A 44 4.43 -0.05 5.76
N CYS A 45 3.90 1.17 5.76
CA CYS A 45 3.15 1.73 4.63
C CYS A 45 4.01 1.86 3.35
N ALA A 46 5.31 2.16 3.49
CA ALA A 46 6.21 2.21 2.35
C ALA A 46 6.33 0.82 1.70
N GLU A 47 6.63 -0.20 2.50
CA GLU A 47 6.79 -1.57 2.02
C GLU A 47 5.49 -2.17 1.48
N LEU A 48 4.33 -1.78 2.05
CA LEU A 48 3.02 -2.13 1.49
C LEU A 48 2.82 -1.52 0.11
N ALA A 49 3.19 -0.24 -0.07
CA ALA A 49 3.07 0.43 -1.35
C ALA A 49 4.01 -0.19 -2.39
N ASP A 50 5.23 -0.55 -2.00
CA ASP A 50 6.20 -1.25 -2.87
C ASP A 50 5.65 -2.62 -3.30
N ALA A 51 5.09 -3.41 -2.37
CA ALA A 51 4.49 -4.70 -2.68
C ALA A 51 3.31 -4.60 -3.66
N PHE A 52 2.48 -3.56 -3.54
CA PHE A 52 1.42 -3.31 -4.52
C PHE A 52 1.97 -2.88 -5.87
N ALA A 53 3.00 -2.04 -5.90
CA ALA A 53 3.63 -1.61 -7.14
C ALA A 53 4.20 -2.80 -7.91
N ASP A 54 4.88 -3.72 -7.23
CA ASP A 54 5.42 -4.94 -7.84
C ASP A 54 4.33 -5.80 -8.47
N LEU A 55 3.20 -5.99 -7.77
CA LEU A 55 2.07 -6.78 -8.29
C LEU A 55 1.42 -6.11 -9.51
N ILE A 56 1.21 -4.79 -9.46
CA ILE A 56 0.64 -4.02 -10.57
C ILE A 56 1.56 -4.12 -11.82
N LEU A 57 2.87 -3.99 -11.62
CA LEU A 57 3.85 -4.12 -12.71
C LEU A 57 3.89 -5.54 -13.28
N ALA A 58 3.74 -6.57 -12.44
CA ALA A 58 3.63 -7.95 -12.89
C ALA A 58 2.39 -8.17 -13.76
N HIS A 59 1.26 -7.56 -13.44
CA HIS A 59 0.04 -7.61 -14.26
C HIS A 59 0.18 -6.88 -15.59
N ALA A 60 0.84 -5.71 -15.60
CA ALA A 60 1.03 -4.92 -16.81
C ALA A 60 2.02 -5.53 -17.81
N SER A 61 2.81 -6.52 -17.36
CA SER A 61 3.80 -7.24 -18.18
C SER A 61 3.25 -8.51 -18.83
N LEU A 62 1.97 -8.84 -18.59
CA LEU A 62 1.23 -9.96 -19.18
C LEU A 62 0.29 -9.46 -20.29
#